data_AF-A0A2T0KKX2-F1
#
_entry.id   AF-A0A2T0KKX2-F1
#
_cell.length_a   1.000
_cell.length_b   1.000
_cell.length_c   1.000
_cell.angle_alpha   90.00
_cell.angle_beta   90.00
_cell.angle_gamma   90.00
#
_symmetry.space_group_name_H-M   'P 1'
#
loop_
_entity.id
_entity.type
_entity.pdbx_description
1 polymer ?
#
loop_
_entity_poly.entity_id
_entity_poly.type
_entity_poly.pdbx_seq_one_letter_code
_entity_poly.pdbx_strand_id
1 'polypeptide(L)'
;MPSEMVRVIYTKYDGSAHRDYPARRLAEDDLGIWVGVTRGTASVYHGRPSVEQIPFVLLIPHHAWWTGMFNPPPRTSEVYCDITTPARWEGDTVHIIDLDLDAVRRRETGLVELRDEDEFAEHRVAFGYSDDLVEHAYAASRQLLTALGDGTEPFASHYRKHLLEVTPQD
;
A
#
# COMPACT_ATOMS: atom_id res chain seq x y z
N MET A 1 11.19 17.78 14.59
CA MET A 1 11.78 17.03 13.46
C MET A 1 11.05 15.70 13.40
N PRO A 2 10.52 15.28 12.25
CA PRO A 2 9.95 13.94 12.11
C PRO A 2 11.02 12.88 12.36
N SER A 3 10.62 11.70 12.84
CA SER A 3 11.51 10.55 12.99
C SER A 3 11.98 10.06 11.61
N GLU A 4 13.19 9.49 11.57
CA GLU A 4 13.68 8.75 10.41
C GLU A 4 12.88 7.47 10.17
N MET A 5 12.20 6.96 11.20
CA MET A 5 11.38 5.75 11.16
C MET A 5 9.91 6.08 11.35
N VAL A 6 9.09 5.53 10.47
CA VAL A 6 7.63 5.51 10.53
C VAL A 6 7.18 4.11 10.94
N ARG A 7 6.24 3.99 11.88
CA ARG A 7 5.55 2.72 12.12
C ARG A 7 4.29 2.67 11.26
N VAL A 8 4.15 1.65 10.44
CA VAL A 8 3.02 1.45 9.55
C VAL A 8 2.12 0.35 10.12
N ILE A 9 0.87 0.70 10.41
CA ILE A 9 -0.12 -0.22 10.98
C ILE A 9 -1.34 -0.30 10.07
N TYR A 10 -1.60 -1.49 9.57
CA TYR A 10 -2.84 -1.87 8.90
C TYR A 10 -3.71 -2.72 9.83
N THR A 11 -4.99 -2.39 9.87
CA THR A 11 -6.04 -3.28 10.38
C THR A 11 -7.01 -3.61 9.27
N LYS A 12 -7.76 -4.71 9.40
CA LYS A 12 -9.02 -4.87 8.68
C LYS A 12 -10.08 -3.96 9.31
N TYR A 13 -11.22 -3.84 8.64
CA TYR A 13 -12.29 -2.94 9.08
C TYR A 13 -12.85 -3.29 10.47
N ASP A 14 -12.90 -4.57 10.82
CA ASP A 14 -13.33 -5.06 12.13
C ASP A 14 -12.30 -4.80 13.26
N GLY A 15 -11.16 -4.18 12.93
CA GLY A 15 -10.07 -3.88 13.84
C GLY A 15 -9.08 -5.02 14.04
N SER A 16 -9.26 -6.17 13.36
CA SER A 16 -8.29 -7.26 13.39
C SER A 16 -6.96 -6.84 12.76
N ALA A 17 -5.85 -7.36 13.30
CA ALA A 17 -4.52 -6.98 12.87
C ALA A 17 -4.23 -7.51 11.46
N HIS A 18 -3.75 -6.64 10.56
CA HIS A 18 -3.41 -7.02 9.19
C HIS A 18 -1.89 -6.96 8.94
N ARG A 19 -1.28 -5.77 9.06
CA ARG A 19 0.18 -5.58 8.90
C ARG A 19 0.70 -4.59 9.96
N ASP A 20 1.86 -4.84 10.53
CA ASP A 20 2.54 -3.88 11.43
C ASP A 20 4.04 -3.98 11.24
N TYR A 21 4.68 -2.89 10.82
CA TYR A 21 6.10 -2.88 10.56
C TYR A 21 6.71 -1.47 10.65
N PRO A 22 8.00 -1.37 11.01
CA PRO A 22 8.74 -0.13 10.88
C PRO A 22 9.23 0.06 9.43
N ALA A 23 9.21 1.31 8.95
CA ALA A 23 9.69 1.70 7.63
C ALA A 23 10.51 2.98 7.72
N ARG A 24 11.57 3.09 6.91
CA ARG A 24 12.40 4.30 6.85
C ARG A 24 11.68 5.37 6.05
N ARG A 25 11.58 6.59 6.56
CA ARG A 25 11.11 7.76 5.79
C ARG A 25 12.12 8.07 4.69
N LEU A 26 11.66 8.09 3.44
CA LEU A 26 12.49 8.37 2.26
C LEU A 26 12.29 9.81 1.77
N ALA A 27 11.04 10.22 1.61
CA ALA A 27 10.67 11.53 1.10
C ALA A 27 9.24 11.89 1.52
N GLU A 28 8.91 13.16 1.36
CA GLU A 28 7.55 13.69 1.46
C GLU A 28 7.38 14.71 0.33
N ASP A 29 6.33 14.54 -0.46
CA ASP A 29 5.98 15.42 -1.57
C ASP A 29 4.47 15.66 -1.61
N ASP A 30 3.98 16.32 -2.66
CA ASP A 30 2.56 16.65 -2.82
C ASP A 30 1.67 15.39 -2.92
N LEU A 31 2.24 14.23 -3.25
CA LEU A 31 1.49 12.97 -3.31
C LEU A 31 1.29 12.39 -1.91
N GLY A 32 2.34 12.41 -1.09
CA GLY A 32 2.31 11.79 0.23
C GLY A 32 3.69 11.55 0.83
N ILE A 33 3.72 10.64 1.80
CA ILE A 33 4.94 10.20 2.45
C ILE A 33 5.40 8.89 1.81
N TRP A 34 6.66 8.90 1.37
CA TRP A 34 7.35 7.74 0.82
C TRP A 34 8.15 7.06 1.94
N VAL A 35 7.87 5.79 2.18
CA VAL A 35 8.62 4.97 3.14
C VAL A 35 9.23 3.75 2.48
N GLY A 36 10.38 3.31 2.99
CA GLY A 36 11.14 2.19 2.47
C GLY A 36 11.28 1.08 3.48
N VAL A 37 11.08 -0.16 3.04
CA VAL A 37 11.27 -1.36 3.85
C VAL A 37 12.34 -2.23 3.21
N THR A 38 13.37 -2.55 3.99
CA THR A 38 14.50 -3.37 3.55
C THR A 38 14.28 -4.84 3.88
N ARG A 39 14.96 -5.73 3.14
CA ARG A 39 15.03 -7.15 3.50
C ARG A 39 15.57 -7.32 4.92
N GLY A 40 14.94 -8.19 5.71
CA GLY A 40 15.32 -8.45 7.10
C GLY A 40 14.57 -7.59 8.12
N THR A 41 13.74 -6.64 7.69
CA THR A 41 12.88 -5.89 8.60
C THR A 41 11.89 -6.83 9.28
N ALA A 42 11.88 -6.82 10.61
CA ALA A 42 10.89 -7.55 11.41
C ALA A 42 9.51 -6.91 11.23
N SER A 43 8.49 -7.74 11.00
CA SER A 43 7.11 -7.31 10.78
C SER A 43 6.13 -8.23 11.52
N VAL A 44 4.87 -7.83 11.57
CA VAL A 44 3.75 -8.66 11.99
C VAL A 44 2.77 -8.74 10.83
N TYR A 45 2.38 -9.95 10.45
CA TYR A 45 1.40 -10.21 9.39
C TYR A 45 0.27 -11.06 9.96
N HIS A 46 -0.97 -10.57 9.87
CA HIS A 46 -2.17 -11.19 10.47
C HIS A 46 -1.96 -11.60 11.95
N GLY A 47 -1.35 -10.69 12.73
CA GLY A 47 -1.06 -10.89 14.15
C GLY A 47 0.10 -11.84 14.46
N ARG A 48 0.85 -12.32 13.46
CA ARG A 48 1.97 -13.25 13.64
C ARG A 48 3.31 -12.59 13.28
N PRO A 49 4.38 -12.80 14.06
CA PRO A 49 5.71 -12.33 13.70
C PRO A 49 6.16 -12.86 12.33
N SER A 50 6.79 -12.00 11.55
CA SER A 50 7.30 -12.25 10.21
C SER A 50 8.59 -11.43 9.98
N VAL A 51 9.24 -11.66 8.83
CA VAL A 51 10.41 -10.90 8.39
C VAL A 51 10.28 -10.66 6.89
N GLU A 52 10.43 -9.40 6.48
CA GLU A 52 10.36 -9.03 5.07
C GLU A 52 11.51 -9.65 4.27
N GLN A 53 11.15 -10.45 3.27
CA GLN A 53 12.13 -11.17 2.44
C GLN A 53 12.54 -10.39 1.19
N ILE A 54 11.65 -9.53 0.69
CA ILE A 54 11.87 -8.74 -0.52
C ILE A 54 11.57 -7.29 -0.15
N PRO A 55 12.52 -6.35 -0.34
CA PRO A 55 12.32 -4.95 -0.01
C PRO A 55 11.21 -4.35 -0.87
N PHE A 56 10.62 -3.25 -0.40
CA PHE A 56 9.62 -2.50 -1.13
C PHE A 56 9.60 -1.04 -0.69
N VAL A 57 8.99 -0.20 -1.53
CA VAL A 57 8.66 1.18 -1.20
C VAL A 57 7.15 1.29 -1.08
N LEU A 58 6.68 2.03 -0.09
CA LEU A 58 5.26 2.35 0.09
C LEU A 58 5.09 3.86 -0.04
N LEU A 59 4.19 4.27 -0.94
CA LEU A 59 3.60 5.60 -0.91
C LEU A 59 2.35 5.56 -0.05
N ILE A 60 2.31 6.44 0.95
CA ILE A 60 1.15 6.71 1.79
C ILE A 60 0.62 8.10 1.39
N PRO A 61 -0.43 8.18 0.55
CA PRO A 61 -0.95 9.45 0.08
C PRO A 61 -1.55 10.30 1.21
N HIS A 62 -1.50 11.63 1.07
CA HIS A 62 -2.05 12.53 2.09
C HIS A 62 -3.56 12.35 2.31
N HIS A 63 -4.32 12.13 1.23
CA HIS A 63 -5.79 12.15 1.25
C HIS A 63 -6.47 11.06 0.40
N ALA A 64 -5.70 10.12 -0.16
CA ALA A 64 -6.27 9.11 -1.04
C ALA A 64 -6.77 7.88 -0.29
N TRP A 65 -7.69 7.16 -0.91
CA TRP A 65 -8.29 5.91 -0.44
C TRP A 65 -7.49 4.68 -0.91
N TRP A 66 -6.18 4.81 -0.94
CA TRP A 66 -5.28 3.73 -1.32
C TRP A 66 -3.87 4.00 -0.79
N THR A 67 -3.07 2.95 -0.71
CA THR A 67 -1.62 3.03 -0.58
C THR A 67 -0.94 2.34 -1.74
N GLY A 68 0.21 2.84 -2.19
CA GLY A 68 0.92 2.29 -3.36
C GLY A 68 2.21 1.58 -2.97
N MET A 69 2.24 0.25 -3.03
CA MET A 69 3.44 -0.55 -2.81
C MET A 69 4.16 -0.82 -4.14
N PHE A 70 5.41 -0.37 -4.22
CA PHE A 70 6.29 -0.52 -5.37
C PHE A 70 7.36 -1.54 -5.09
N ASN A 71 7.49 -2.51 -5.99
CA ASN A 71 8.19 -3.74 -5.71
C ASN A 71 9.36 -3.92 -6.69
N PRO A 72 10.50 -4.47 -6.26
CA PRO A 72 11.53 -5.00 -7.14
C PRO A 72 11.27 -6.48 -7.46
N PRO A 73 11.96 -7.06 -8.47
CA PRO A 73 12.08 -8.51 -8.57
C PRO A 73 12.61 -9.11 -7.25
N PRO A 74 12.21 -10.34 -6.87
CA PRO A 74 11.40 -11.28 -7.64
C PRO A 74 9.88 -11.17 -7.42
N ARG A 75 9.35 -10.08 -6.81
CA ARG A 75 7.89 -9.93 -6.68
C ARG A 75 7.23 -9.86 -8.06
N THR A 76 6.15 -10.61 -8.23
CA THR A 76 5.40 -10.72 -9.50
C THR A 76 4.52 -9.51 -9.76
N SER A 77 4.10 -8.79 -8.73
CA SER A 77 3.57 -7.43 -8.85
C SER A 77 4.72 -6.44 -9.01
N GLU A 78 4.61 -5.54 -9.98
CA GLU A 78 5.46 -4.35 -10.06
C GLU A 78 4.93 -3.27 -9.13
N VAL A 79 3.64 -3.02 -9.21
CA VAL A 79 2.89 -2.10 -8.35
C VAL A 79 1.70 -2.86 -7.78
N TYR A 80 1.47 -2.67 -6.49
CA TYR A 80 0.35 -3.23 -5.76
C TYR A 80 -0.26 -2.11 -4.94
N CYS A 81 -1.53 -1.81 -5.15
CA CYS A 81 -2.22 -0.78 -4.41
C CYS A 81 -3.34 -1.40 -3.59
N ASP A 82 -3.20 -1.35 -2.26
CA ASP A 82 -4.32 -1.65 -1.36
C ASP A 82 -5.33 -0.50 -1.44
N ILE A 83 -6.61 -0.83 -1.58
CA ILE A 83 -7.71 0.13 -1.36
C ILE A 83 -7.94 0.21 0.14
N THR A 84 -7.92 1.43 0.65
CA THR A 84 -7.90 1.69 2.10
C THR A 84 -8.78 2.87 2.46
N THR A 85 -9.02 3.07 3.75
CA THR A 85 -9.41 4.41 4.22
C THR A 85 -8.21 5.37 4.12
N PRO A 86 -8.43 6.70 4.09
CA PRO A 86 -7.34 7.67 4.14
C PRO A 86 -6.48 7.49 5.38
N ALA A 87 -5.16 7.57 5.20
CA ALA A 87 -4.18 7.34 6.24
C ALA A 87 -4.36 8.33 7.41
N ARG A 88 -4.36 7.80 8.63
CA ARG A 88 -4.48 8.59 9.86
C ARG A 88 -3.15 8.56 10.62
N TRP A 89 -2.62 9.74 10.94
CA TRP A 89 -1.31 9.86 11.58
C TRP A 89 -1.41 10.19 13.07
N GLU A 90 -0.60 9.51 13.88
CA GLU A 90 -0.32 9.81 15.29
C GLU A 90 1.21 9.92 15.49
N GLY A 91 1.73 11.14 15.45
CA GLY A 91 3.18 11.35 15.40
C GLY A 91 3.79 10.67 14.17
N ASP A 92 4.74 9.77 14.40
CA ASP A 92 5.39 8.98 13.35
C ASP A 92 4.76 7.59 13.15
N THR A 93 3.56 7.35 13.69
CA THR A 93 2.78 6.14 13.42
C THR A 93 1.65 6.45 12.44
N VAL A 94 1.52 5.67 11.38
CA VAL A 94 0.39 5.73 10.46
C VAL A 94 -0.53 4.55 10.68
N HIS A 95 -1.82 4.84 10.74
CA HIS A 95 -2.91 3.88 10.87
C HIS A 95 -3.72 3.88 9.57
N ILE A 96 -3.88 2.69 8.99
CA ILE A 96 -4.56 2.48 7.72
C ILE A 96 -5.56 1.33 7.91
N ILE A 97 -6.78 1.51 7.42
CA ILE A 97 -7.76 0.43 7.38
C ILE A 97 -7.77 -0.12 5.97
N ASP A 98 -7.37 -1.39 5.85
CA ASP A 98 -7.44 -2.17 4.62
C ASP A 98 -8.91 -2.51 4.32
N LEU A 99 -9.32 -2.25 3.08
CA LEU A 99 -10.67 -2.52 2.62
C LEU A 99 -10.73 -3.71 1.68
N ASP A 100 -9.78 -4.66 1.74
CA ASP A 100 -9.85 -5.97 1.07
C ASP A 100 -9.83 -5.96 -0.47
N LEU A 101 -9.75 -4.79 -1.11
CA LEU A 101 -9.77 -4.66 -2.56
C LEU A 101 -8.42 -4.15 -3.05
N ASP A 102 -7.89 -4.74 -4.13
CA ASP A 102 -6.52 -4.46 -4.56
C ASP A 102 -6.41 -4.18 -6.06
N ALA A 103 -5.73 -3.09 -6.44
CA ALA A 103 -5.37 -2.82 -7.83
C ALA A 103 -3.90 -3.16 -8.07
N VAL A 104 -3.62 -4.05 -9.03
CA VAL A 104 -2.29 -4.61 -9.23
C VAL A 104 -1.84 -4.45 -10.67
N ARG A 105 -0.57 -4.07 -10.88
CA ARG A 105 0.11 -4.20 -12.16
C ARG A 105 1.14 -5.32 -12.12
N ARG A 106 0.94 -6.35 -12.95
CA ARG A 106 1.84 -7.51 -13.08
C ARG A 106 3.14 -7.10 -13.76
N ARG A 107 4.27 -7.51 -13.20
CA ARG A 107 5.61 -7.16 -13.70
C ARG A 107 5.88 -7.71 -15.09
N GLU A 108 5.59 -8.99 -15.31
CA GLU A 108 6.00 -9.68 -16.55
C GLU A 108 5.13 -9.29 -17.74
N THR A 109 3.83 -9.08 -17.52
CA THR A 109 2.85 -8.85 -18.58
C THR A 109 2.40 -7.40 -18.70
N GLY A 110 2.63 -6.57 -17.68
CA GLY A 110 2.03 -5.24 -17.57
C GLY A 110 0.51 -5.27 -17.33
N LEU A 111 -0.09 -6.46 -17.15
CA LEU A 111 -1.52 -6.61 -16.91
C LEU A 111 -1.92 -5.84 -15.65
N VAL A 112 -2.92 -4.97 -15.79
CA VAL A 112 -3.58 -4.28 -14.69
C VAL A 112 -4.87 -5.00 -14.36
N GLU A 113 -5.07 -5.36 -13.11
CA GLU A 113 -6.24 -6.09 -12.62
C GLU A 113 -6.71 -5.60 -11.25
N LEU A 114 -8.00 -5.74 -11.00
CA LEU A 114 -8.60 -5.63 -9.68
C LEU A 114 -8.63 -7.04 -9.07
N ARG A 115 -8.31 -7.18 -7.79
CA ARG A 115 -8.29 -8.46 -7.08
C ARG A 115 -9.12 -8.37 -5.81
N ASP A 116 -9.56 -9.54 -5.35
CA ASP A 116 -10.23 -9.76 -4.06
C ASP A 116 -11.62 -9.06 -3.98
N GLU A 117 -12.28 -8.94 -5.14
CA GLU A 117 -13.65 -8.41 -5.27
C GLU A 117 -14.69 -9.24 -4.50
N ASP A 118 -14.47 -10.55 -4.39
CA ASP A 118 -15.30 -11.48 -3.61
C ASP A 118 -15.12 -11.27 -2.11
N GLU A 119 -13.87 -11.17 -1.63
CA GLU A 119 -13.57 -10.83 -0.23
C GLU A 119 -14.19 -9.48 0.15
N PHE A 120 -14.03 -8.45 -0.70
CA PHE A 120 -14.68 -7.15 -0.51
C PHE A 120 -16.20 -7.26 -0.40
N ALA A 121 -16.83 -8.05 -1.27
CA ALA A 121 -18.28 -8.23 -1.30
C ALA A 121 -18.81 -8.97 -0.06
N GLU A 122 -18.04 -9.91 0.48
CA GLU A 122 -18.36 -10.61 1.72
C GLU A 122 -18.18 -9.69 2.93
N HIS A 123 -17.03 -9.02 3.04
CA HIS A 123 -16.70 -8.15 4.17
C HIS A 123 -17.58 -6.91 4.27
N ARG A 124 -18.02 -6.32 3.13
CA ARG A 124 -18.98 -5.20 3.19
C ARG A 124 -20.29 -5.58 3.89
N VAL A 125 -20.73 -6.83 3.75
CA VAL A 125 -21.93 -7.34 4.42
C VAL A 125 -21.61 -7.73 5.86
N ALA A 126 -20.52 -8.49 6.06
CA ALA A 126 -20.15 -9.01 7.37
C ALA A 126 -19.82 -7.91 8.38
N PHE A 127 -19.16 -6.84 7.93
CA PHE A 127 -18.69 -5.75 8.79
C PHE A 127 -19.53 -4.47 8.67
N GLY A 128 -20.53 -4.45 7.78
CA GLY A 128 -21.47 -3.34 7.66
C GLY A 128 -20.83 -2.07 7.07
N TYR A 129 -20.09 -2.20 5.97
CA TYR A 129 -19.53 -1.04 5.26
C TYR A 129 -20.67 -0.10 4.85
N SER A 130 -20.52 1.20 5.13
CA SER A 130 -21.49 2.19 4.67
C SER A 130 -21.43 2.33 3.14
N ASP A 131 -22.55 2.77 2.54
CA ASP A 131 -22.60 3.01 1.10
C ASP A 131 -21.54 4.03 0.66
N ASP A 132 -21.32 5.09 1.46
CA ASP A 132 -20.27 6.08 1.23
C ASP A 132 -18.87 5.43 1.18
N LEU A 133 -18.56 4.51 2.10
CA LEU A 133 -17.27 3.82 2.13
C LEU A 133 -17.08 2.95 0.89
N VAL A 134 -18.12 2.22 0.49
CA VAL A 134 -18.11 1.39 -0.71
C VAL A 134 -17.94 2.25 -1.97
N GLU A 135 -18.59 3.40 -2.04
CA GLU A 135 -18.44 4.34 -3.16
C GLU A 135 -17.00 4.85 -3.29
N HIS A 136 -16.38 5.26 -2.17
CA HIS A 136 -14.99 5.72 -2.18
C HIS A 136 -14.02 4.61 -2.57
N ALA A 137 -14.22 3.39 -2.06
CA ALA A 137 -13.39 2.23 -2.42
C ALA A 137 -13.42 1.99 -3.93
N TYR A 138 -14.63 1.88 -4.53
CA TYR A 138 -14.75 1.68 -5.97
C TYR A 138 -14.26 2.88 -6.79
N ALA A 139 -14.41 4.11 -6.31
CA ALA A 139 -13.87 5.29 -6.98
C ALA A 139 -12.34 5.24 -7.05
N ALA A 140 -11.70 4.89 -5.92
CA ALA A 140 -10.26 4.69 -5.86
C ALA A 140 -9.79 3.56 -6.78
N SER A 141 -10.50 2.42 -6.80
CA SER A 141 -10.19 1.31 -7.72
C SER A 141 -10.24 1.74 -9.17
N ARG A 142 -11.30 2.44 -9.61
CA ARG A 142 -11.42 2.92 -10.99
C ARG A 142 -10.28 3.87 -11.36
N GLN A 143 -9.96 4.81 -10.46
CA GLN A 143 -8.84 5.72 -10.65
C GLN A 143 -7.52 4.96 -10.84
N LEU A 144 -7.24 3.99 -9.97
CA LEU A 144 -6.01 3.21 -10.01
C LEU A 144 -5.92 2.31 -11.24
N LEU A 145 -7.01 1.65 -11.64
CA LEU A 145 -7.02 0.83 -12.86
C LEU A 145 -6.66 1.64 -14.10
N THR A 146 -7.11 2.90 -14.18
CA THR A 146 -6.68 3.83 -15.24
C THR A 146 -5.22 4.23 -15.08
N ALA A 147 -4.84 4.77 -13.91
CA ALA A 147 -3.51 5.33 -13.68
C ALA A 147 -2.37 4.30 -13.77
N LEU A 148 -2.64 3.05 -13.39
CA LEU A 148 -1.67 1.96 -13.53
C LEU A 148 -1.45 1.57 -15.00
N GLY A 149 -2.45 1.79 -15.87
CA GLY A 149 -2.44 1.34 -17.26
C GLY A 149 -2.02 2.39 -18.29
N ASP A 150 -2.07 3.69 -17.96
CA ASP A 150 -1.90 4.78 -18.94
C ASP A 150 -0.58 5.57 -18.81
N GLY A 151 0.30 5.18 -17.88
CA GLY A 151 1.57 5.87 -17.63
C GLY A 151 1.46 7.09 -16.72
N THR A 152 0.38 7.22 -15.97
CA THR A 152 0.21 8.26 -14.95
C THR A 152 1.24 8.13 -13.82
N GLU A 153 1.83 9.25 -13.40
CA GLU A 153 2.66 9.32 -12.20
C GLU A 153 1.79 9.27 -10.91
N PRO A 154 2.27 8.66 -9.82
CA PRO A 154 3.64 8.20 -9.60
C PRO A 154 3.93 6.78 -10.08
N PHE A 155 2.99 6.14 -10.79
CA PHE A 155 3.07 4.72 -11.13
C PHE A 155 3.96 4.41 -12.33
N ALA A 156 4.37 5.41 -13.11
CA ALA A 156 5.19 5.21 -14.31
C ALA A 156 6.68 5.15 -13.98
N SER A 157 7.21 6.17 -13.30
CA SER A 157 8.66 6.26 -13.09
C SER A 157 9.09 6.87 -11.76
N HIS A 158 8.27 7.71 -11.12
CA HIS A 158 8.67 8.48 -9.93
C HIS A 158 9.11 7.58 -8.77
N TYR A 159 8.46 6.43 -8.58
CA TYR A 159 8.81 5.46 -7.53
C TYR A 159 10.21 4.85 -7.69
N ARG A 160 10.77 4.82 -8.92
CA ARG A 160 12.00 4.06 -9.21
C ARG A 160 13.20 4.58 -8.44
N LYS A 161 13.31 5.90 -8.26
CA LYS A 161 14.39 6.51 -7.47
C LYS A 161 14.37 6.02 -6.02
N HIS A 162 13.18 5.90 -5.43
CA HIS A 162 13.00 5.41 -4.06
C HIS A 162 13.26 3.91 -3.97
N LEU A 163 12.87 3.16 -4.99
CA LEU A 163 13.09 1.72 -5.02
C LEU A 163 14.60 1.39 -4.99
N LEU A 164 15.42 2.18 -5.69
CA LEU A 164 16.88 2.04 -5.66
C LEU A 164 17.49 2.27 -4.26
N GLU A 165 16.84 3.05 -3.39
CA GLU A 165 17.31 3.31 -2.02
C GLU A 165 17.10 2.13 -1.06
N VAL A 166 16.25 1.16 -1.42
CA VAL A 166 15.92 0.00 -0.56
C VAL A 166 16.37 -1.33 -1.16
N THR A 167 16.72 -1.34 -2.45
CA THR A 167 17.35 -2.49 -3.10
C THR A 167 18.86 -2.43 -2.93
N PRO A 168 19.51 -3.53 -2.49
CA PRO A 168 20.97 -3.62 -2.54
C PRO A 168 21.48 -3.31 -3.94
N GLN A 169 22.55 -2.52 -4.03
CA GLN A 169 23.33 -2.40 -5.25
C GLN A 169 24.37 -3.52 -5.19
N ASP A 170 24.32 -4.42 -6.17
CA ASP A 170 25.34 -5.48 -6.33
C ASP A 170 26.72 -4.90 -6.71
#